data_AF-A0A1C6T661-F1
#
_entry.id   AF-A0A1C6T661-F1
#
_cell.length_a   1.000
_cell.length_b   1.000
_cell.length_c   1.000
_cell.angle_alpha   90.00
_cell.angle_beta   90.00
_cell.angle_gamma   90.00
#
_symmetry.space_group_name_H-M   'P 1'
#
loop_
_entity.id
_entity.type
_entity.pdbx_description
1 polymer ?
#
loop_
_entity_poly.entity_id
_entity_poly.type
_entity_poly.pdbx_seq_one_letter_code
_entity_poly.pdbx_strand_id
1 'polypeptide(L)'
;MGRTPEVDFALDTYECIVLYPGPSGRALPEETVQRLQAEHLEHMHALQRKGIILVAGSVDGPARQPDPPIGFGLACTGSVDDIRSVMEADPAVQAGLYRVDVLTFLCPAGSLEFPLAKEQH
;
A
#
# COMPACT_ATOMS: atom_id res chain seq x y z
N MET A 1 -3.19 -13.73 -13.59
CA MET A 1 -4.19 -12.89 -12.88
C MET A 1 -5.35 -13.77 -12.42
N GLY A 2 -5.91 -13.50 -11.24
CA GLY A 2 -7.18 -14.12 -10.83
C GLY A 2 -8.31 -13.70 -11.77
N ARG A 3 -9.27 -14.59 -12.02
CA ARG A 3 -10.47 -14.24 -12.81
C ARG A 3 -11.32 -13.26 -12.00
N THR A 4 -11.79 -12.19 -12.64
CA THR A 4 -12.85 -11.33 -12.09
C THR A 4 -14.05 -12.22 -11.77
N PRO A 5 -14.66 -12.11 -10.57
CA PRO A 5 -15.80 -12.91 -10.22
C PRO A 5 -17.00 -12.58 -11.12
N GLU A 6 -17.75 -13.59 -11.54
CA GLU A 6 -19.02 -13.41 -12.26
C GLU A 6 -20.12 -13.11 -11.22
N VAL A 7 -20.59 -11.87 -11.22
CA VAL A 7 -21.62 -11.36 -10.28
C VAL A 7 -22.69 -10.59 -11.04
N ASP A 8 -23.88 -10.44 -10.46
CA ASP A 8 -25.03 -9.76 -11.04
C ASP A 8 -25.13 -8.26 -10.68
N PHE A 9 -24.09 -7.72 -10.03
CA PHE A 9 -23.96 -6.32 -9.65
C PHE A 9 -22.64 -5.70 -10.20
N ALA A 10 -22.58 -4.37 -10.27
CA ALA A 10 -21.39 -3.66 -10.72
C ALA A 10 -20.26 -3.74 -9.69
N LEU A 11 -19.01 -3.80 -10.16
CA LEU A 11 -17.80 -3.83 -9.33
C LEU A 11 -16.96 -2.56 -9.54
N ASP A 12 -16.44 -2.01 -8.44
CA ASP A 12 -15.32 -1.07 -8.48
C ASP A 12 -14.00 -1.85 -8.37
N THR A 13 -12.96 -1.31 -8.98
CA THR A 13 -11.62 -1.89 -9.01
C THR A 13 -10.61 -0.92 -8.43
N TYR A 14 -9.75 -1.42 -7.55
CA TYR A 14 -8.68 -0.66 -6.92
C TYR A 14 -7.37 -1.42 -6.98
N GLU A 15 -6.25 -0.72 -6.94
CA GLU A 15 -4.95 -1.31 -6.63
C GLU A 15 -4.78 -1.37 -5.12
N CYS A 16 -4.74 -2.58 -4.57
CA CYS A 16 -4.51 -2.86 -3.16
C CYS A 16 -3.03 -3.07 -2.88
N ILE A 17 -2.47 -2.16 -2.08
CA ILE A 17 -1.10 -2.17 -1.62
C ILE A 17 -1.05 -2.93 -0.30
N VAL A 18 -0.16 -3.91 -0.21
CA VAL A 18 0.09 -4.68 1.01
C VAL A 18 1.56 -4.56 1.40
N LEU A 19 1.82 -4.00 2.57
CA LEU A 19 3.16 -3.79 3.10
C LEU A 19 3.50 -4.88 4.12
N TYR A 20 4.69 -5.47 4.00
CA TYR A 20 5.23 -6.50 4.88
C TYR A 20 6.57 -6.04 5.47
N PRO A 21 6.99 -6.61 6.61
CA PRO A 21 8.38 -6.54 7.04
C PRO A 21 9.29 -7.10 5.94
N GLY A 22 10.36 -6.36 5.64
CA GLY A 22 11.36 -6.74 4.66
C GLY A 22 12.43 -7.66 5.25
N PRO A 23 13.17 -8.40 4.41
CA PRO A 23 14.14 -9.40 4.85
C PRO A 23 15.34 -8.79 5.60
N SER A 24 15.64 -7.51 5.35
CA SER A 24 16.78 -6.81 5.95
C SER A 24 16.43 -6.11 7.26
N GLY A 25 15.13 -5.94 7.58
CA GLY A 25 14.68 -5.08 8.67
C GLY A 25 15.28 -5.42 10.03
N ARG A 26 15.51 -6.71 10.32
CA ARG A 26 16.11 -7.18 11.59
C ARG A 26 17.63 -6.98 11.68
N ALA A 27 18.29 -6.73 10.56
CA ALA A 27 19.75 -6.56 10.49
C ALA A 27 20.17 -5.09 10.43
N LEU A 28 19.23 -4.17 10.19
CA LEU A 28 19.52 -2.74 10.11
C LEU A 28 19.70 -2.13 11.52
N PRO A 29 20.63 -1.17 11.67
CA PRO A 29 20.76 -0.41 12.91
C PRO A 29 19.46 0.35 13.23
N GLU A 30 19.13 0.49 14.52
CA GLU A 30 17.90 1.15 14.95
C GLU A 30 17.75 2.58 14.42
N GLU A 31 18.83 3.37 14.42
CA GLU A 31 18.85 4.72 13.83
C GLU A 31 18.50 4.69 12.33
N THR A 32 18.97 3.68 11.61
CA THR A 32 18.66 3.50 10.18
C THR A 32 17.19 3.13 10.00
N VAL A 33 16.65 2.26 10.84
CA VAL A 33 15.22 1.89 10.82
C VAL A 33 14.35 3.12 11.07
N GLN A 34 14.65 3.92 12.10
CA GLN A 34 13.88 5.13 12.43
C GLN A 34 13.90 6.15 11.29
N ARG A 35 15.06 6.39 10.68
CA ARG A 35 15.18 7.28 9.52
C ARG A 35 14.35 6.78 8.33
N LEU A 36 14.46 5.50 7.98
CA LEU A 36 13.71 4.91 6.87
C LEU A 36 12.19 4.91 7.14
N GLN A 37 11.76 4.72 8.38
CA GLN A 37 10.35 4.86 8.76
C GLN A 37 9.82 6.28 8.53
N ALA A 38 10.60 7.31 8.88
CA ALA A 38 10.22 8.69 8.61
C ALA A 38 10.13 8.97 7.09
N GLU A 39 11.12 8.53 6.32
CA GLU A 39 11.14 8.65 4.85
C GLU A 39 9.95 7.94 4.20
N HIS A 40 9.60 6.74 4.68
CA HIS A 40 8.41 6.01 4.23
C HIS A 40 7.12 6.81 4.47
N LEU A 41 6.92 7.37 5.67
CA LEU A 41 5.74 8.18 5.98
C LEU A 41 5.65 9.42 5.08
N GLU A 42 6.77 10.11 4.86
CA GLU A 42 6.83 11.26 3.96
C GLU A 42 6.50 10.89 2.52
N HIS A 43 7.03 9.75 2.02
CA HIS A 43 6.72 9.20 0.70
C HIS A 43 5.22 8.93 0.55
N MET A 44 4.63 8.19 1.48
CA MET A 44 3.19 7.87 1.46
C MET A 44 2.32 9.11 1.51
N HIS A 45 2.65 10.09 2.37
CA HIS A 45 1.93 11.35 2.40
C HIS A 45 2.07 12.16 1.11
N ALA A 46 3.24 12.12 0.46
CA ALA A 46 3.40 12.76 -0.85
C ALA A 46 2.52 12.12 -1.93
N LEU A 47 2.36 10.80 -1.91
CA LEU A 47 1.49 10.08 -2.83
C LEU A 47 0.00 10.37 -2.58
N GLN A 48 -0.41 10.46 -1.32
CA GLN A 48 -1.77 10.89 -0.96
C GLN A 48 -2.05 12.33 -1.40
N ARG A 49 -1.12 13.26 -1.17
CA ARG A 49 -1.25 14.65 -1.64
C ARG A 49 -1.31 14.77 -3.16
N LYS A 50 -0.75 13.82 -3.91
CA LYS A 50 -0.85 13.77 -5.37
C LYS A 50 -2.12 13.06 -5.88
N GLY A 51 -2.97 12.56 -4.97
CA GLY A 51 -4.15 11.77 -5.33
C GLY A 51 -3.86 10.38 -5.89
N ILE A 52 -2.59 9.92 -5.85
CA ILE A 52 -2.21 8.60 -6.35
C ILE A 52 -2.69 7.51 -5.38
N ILE A 53 -2.52 7.73 -4.08
CA ILE A 53 -3.02 6.84 -3.03
C ILE A 53 -4.25 7.48 -2.40
N LEU A 54 -5.36 6.73 -2.39
CA LEU A 54 -6.64 7.18 -1.84
C LEU A 54 -6.68 7.07 -0.32
N VAL A 55 -6.09 6.00 0.22
CA VAL A 55 -5.96 5.75 1.65
C VAL A 55 -4.76 4.84 1.90
N ALA A 56 -4.07 5.04 3.03
CA ALA A 56 -3.06 4.13 3.55
C ALA A 56 -3.14 4.12 5.08
N GLY A 57 -2.80 2.99 5.69
CA GLY A 57 -2.82 2.82 7.13
C GLY A 57 -1.95 1.65 7.60
N SER A 58 -1.54 1.73 8.86
CA SER A 58 -0.82 0.64 9.52
C SER A 58 -1.77 -0.45 9.99
N VAL A 59 -1.26 -1.68 10.03
CA VAL A 59 -1.94 -2.83 10.63
C VAL A 59 -1.28 -3.10 11.96
N ASP A 60 -2.05 -3.05 13.03
CA ASP A 60 -1.61 -3.55 14.34
C ASP A 60 -2.05 -5.00 14.52
N GLY A 61 -1.17 -5.83 15.06
CA GLY A 61 -1.42 -7.25 15.23
C GLY A 61 -0.22 -8.02 15.77
N PRO A 62 -0.45 -9.23 16.31
CA PRO A 62 0.61 -10.03 16.88
C PRO A 62 1.60 -10.50 15.80
N ALA A 63 2.89 -10.44 16.13
CA ALA A 63 3.93 -11.05 15.31
C ALA A 63 3.71 -12.57 15.21
N ARG A 64 3.82 -13.12 14.00
CA ARG A 64 3.67 -14.55 13.72
C ARG A 64 4.51 -14.94 12.52
N GLN A 65 4.64 -16.24 12.25
CA GLN A 65 5.32 -16.74 11.06
C GLN A 65 4.33 -17.39 10.07
N PRO A 66 4.37 -17.03 8.78
CA PRO A 66 5.17 -15.94 8.19
C PRO A 66 4.75 -14.56 8.72
N ASP A 67 5.66 -13.58 8.66
CA ASP A 67 5.41 -12.23 9.14
C ASP A 67 4.14 -11.66 8.46
N PRO A 68 3.15 -11.15 9.24
CA PRO A 68 1.91 -10.64 8.68
C PRO A 68 2.12 -9.29 7.97
N PRO A 69 1.14 -8.83 7.16
CA PRO A 69 1.11 -7.45 6.69
C PRO A 69 1.16 -6.47 7.87
N ILE A 70 1.90 -5.39 7.68
CA ILE A 70 2.05 -4.27 8.64
C ILE A 70 1.40 -2.98 8.13
N GLY A 71 0.87 -2.99 6.90
CA GLY A 71 0.15 -1.84 6.33
C GLY A 71 -0.65 -2.23 5.10
N PHE A 72 -1.70 -1.45 4.85
CA PHE A 72 -2.52 -1.53 3.65
C PHE A 72 -2.73 -0.16 3.03
N GLY A 73 -2.97 -0.13 1.73
CA GLY A 73 -3.43 1.06 1.03
C GLY A 73 -4.26 0.73 -0.20
N LEU A 74 -5.03 1.71 -0.68
CA LEU A 74 -5.78 1.61 -1.93
C LEU A 74 -5.42 2.79 -2.85
N ALA A 75 -5.28 2.49 -4.13
CA ALA A 75 -5.15 3.45 -5.23
C ALA A 75 -6.21 3.14 -6.32
N CYS A 76 -6.43 4.10 -7.22
CA CYS A 76 -7.31 3.94 -8.37
C CYS A 76 -6.70 4.64 -9.59
N THR A 77 -5.59 4.08 -10.06
CA THR A 77 -4.86 4.55 -11.25
C THR A 77 -5.14 3.69 -12.48
N GLY A 78 -5.70 2.49 -12.29
CA GLY A 78 -5.97 1.53 -13.36
C GLY A 78 -4.77 0.65 -13.74
N SER A 79 -3.66 0.72 -12.98
CA SER A 79 -2.42 -0.01 -13.27
C SER A 79 -1.73 -0.47 -11.99
N VAL A 80 -1.79 -1.78 -11.73
CA VAL A 80 -1.04 -2.43 -10.64
C VAL A 80 0.46 -2.22 -10.80
N ASP A 81 0.98 -2.25 -12.03
CA ASP A 81 2.40 -2.12 -12.30
C ASP A 81 2.92 -0.70 -12.04
N ASP A 82 2.11 0.33 -12.31
CA ASP A 82 2.47 1.72 -12.01
C ASP A 82 2.51 1.95 -10.50
N ILE A 83 1.49 1.48 -9.77
CA ILE A 83 1.47 1.58 -8.31
C ILE A 83 2.62 0.78 -7.69
N ARG A 84 2.91 -0.42 -8.20
CA ARG A 84 4.07 -1.19 -7.75
C ARG A 84 5.36 -0.41 -7.96
N SER A 85 5.57 0.19 -9.14
CA SER A 85 6.78 0.98 -9.43
C SER A 85 6.94 2.18 -8.49
N VAL A 86 5.83 2.86 -8.18
CA VAL A 86 5.81 3.98 -7.23
C VAL A 86 6.10 3.53 -5.78
N MET A 87 5.56 2.39 -5.37
CA MET A 87 5.81 1.82 -4.04
C MET A 87 7.23 1.25 -3.91
N GLU A 88 7.78 0.68 -4.97
CA GLU A 88 9.16 0.20 -5.01
C GLU A 88 10.18 1.35 -4.95
N ALA A 89 9.81 2.56 -5.38
CA ALA A 89 10.66 3.74 -5.26
C ALA A 89 10.81 4.27 -3.82
N ASP A 90 10.07 3.69 -2.85
CA ASP A 90 10.18 4.03 -1.45
C ASP A 90 11.57 3.67 -0.87
N PRO A 91 12.27 4.60 -0.19
CA PRO A 91 13.57 4.33 0.41
C PRO A 91 13.59 3.13 1.37
N ALA A 92 12.53 2.91 2.14
CA ALA A 92 12.42 1.79 3.06
C ALA A 92 12.24 0.45 2.34
N VAL A 93 11.59 0.44 1.17
CA VAL A 93 11.49 -0.75 0.31
C VAL A 93 12.83 -1.04 -0.36
N GLN A 94 13.48 -0.02 -0.93
CA GLN A 94 14.82 -0.16 -1.55
C GLN A 94 15.89 -0.65 -0.56
N ALA A 95 15.81 -0.19 0.69
CA ALA A 95 16.71 -0.64 1.77
C ALA A 95 16.38 -2.06 2.29
N GLY A 96 15.28 -2.67 1.84
CA GLY A 96 14.82 -3.98 2.31
C GLY A 96 14.26 -3.97 3.74
N LEU A 97 13.97 -2.79 4.29
CA LEU A 97 13.24 -2.66 5.55
C LEU A 97 11.80 -3.13 5.38
N TYR A 98 11.19 -2.85 4.22
CA TYR A 98 9.87 -3.31 3.83
C TYR A 98 9.89 -4.11 2.54
N ARG A 99 8.86 -4.94 2.36
CA ARG A 99 8.50 -5.57 1.10
C ARG A 99 7.06 -5.18 0.78
N VAL A 100 6.78 -4.89 -0.48
CA VAL A 100 5.43 -4.51 -0.93
C VAL A 100 4.90 -5.51 -1.96
N ASP A 101 3.62 -5.81 -1.87
CA ASP A 101 2.84 -6.45 -2.94
C ASP A 101 1.72 -5.49 -3.37
N VAL A 102 1.39 -5.50 -4.67
CA VAL A 102 0.25 -4.75 -5.20
C VAL A 102 -0.66 -5.72 -5.95
N LEU A 103 -1.94 -5.70 -5.59
CA LEU A 103 -2.95 -6.64 -6.06
C LEU A 103 -4.16 -5.88 -6.59
N THR A 104 -4.97 -6.52 -7.43
CA THR A 104 -6.28 -5.97 -7.79
C THR A 104 -7.29 -6.30 -6.69
N PHE A 105 -7.93 -5.28 -6.13
CA PHE A 105 -9.05 -5.41 -5.21
C PHE A 105 -10.36 -5.06 -5.92
N LEU A 106 -11.34 -5.96 -5.80
CA LEU A 106 -12.65 -5.84 -6.43
C LEU A 106 -13.70 -5.81 -5.32
N CYS A 107 -14.60 -4.83 -5.35
CA CYS A 107 -15.71 -4.74 -4.41
C CYS A 107 -16.99 -4.28 -5.11
N PRO A 108 -18.19 -4.49 -4.53
CA PRO A 108 -19.42 -3.94 -5.09
C PRO A 108 -19.27 -2.42 -5.29
N ALA A 109 -19.75 -1.91 -6.42
CA ALA A 109 -19.64 -0.51 -6.76
C ALA A 109 -20.26 0.39 -5.68
N GLY A 110 -19.56 1.46 -5.30
CA GLY A 110 -20.01 2.40 -4.27
C GLY A 110 -19.86 1.91 -2.82
N SER A 111 -19.18 0.78 -2.58
CA SER A 111 -18.95 0.26 -1.21
C SER A 111 -17.91 1.06 -0.43
N LEU A 112 -17.08 1.85 -1.12
CA LEU A 112 -15.97 2.60 -0.52
C LEU A 112 -16.08 4.08 -0.88
N GLU A 113 -15.84 4.93 0.12
CA GLU A 113 -15.66 6.36 -0.07
C GLU A 113 -14.33 6.82 0.52
N PHE A 114 -13.69 7.77 -0.14
CA PHE A 114 -12.40 8.34 0.27
C PHE A 114 -12.55 9.86 0.47
N PRO A 115 -13.08 10.33 1.62
CA PRO A 115 -13.34 11.76 1.85
C PRO A 115 -12.09 12.63 1.67
N LEU A 116 -10.93 12.13 2.11
CA LEU A 116 -9.64 12.83 2.02
C LEU A 116 -9.10 12.92 0.59
N ALA A 117 -9.58 12.08 -0.34
CA ALA A 117 -9.21 12.17 -1.75
C ALA A 117 -10.08 13.17 -2.52
N LYS A 118 -11.27 13.53 -2.00
CA LYS A 118 -12.23 14.43 -2.65
C LYS A 118 -11.87 15.92 -2.51
N GLU A 119 -10.94 16.30 -1.62
CA GLU A 119 -10.56 17.70 -1.36
C GLU A 119 -9.65 18.35 -2.42
N GLN A 120 -9.42 17.69 -3.57
CA GLN A 120 -8.52 18.20 -4.63
C GLN A 120 -9.24 18.67 -5.91
N HIS A 121 -10.50 19.10 -5.82
CA HIS A 121 -11.20 19.79 -6.91
C HIS A 121 -11.36 21.29 -6.63
#